data_AF-A0A531AX47-F1
#
_entry.id   AF-A0A531AX47-F1
#
_cell.length_a   1.000
_cell.length_b   1.000
_cell.length_c   1.000
_cell.angle_alpha   90.00
_cell.angle_beta   90.00
_cell.angle_gamma   90.00
#
_symmetry.space_group_name_H-M   'P 1'
#
loop_
_entity.id
_entity.type
_entity.pdbx_description
1 polymer ?
#
loop_
_entity_poly.entity_id
_entity_poly.type
_entity_poly.pdbx_seq_one_letter_code
_entity_poly.pdbx_strand_id
1 'polypeptide(L)'
;MAPALAWLTALMVVPCALVLALAFFRRGIYGGIEYSFTLENFGLVLDPLYAGIFLNSARIAGTATLIAVVIGYAAAYAIAAAPRRWQPVFLFFAVLPFWSNYLIRTYAWIVLLNREGLITQLLRWFGYTGEPPSMLYTEGAVIAGLVYNY
;
A
#
# COMPACT_ATOMS: atom_id res chain seq x y z
N MET A 1 -28.22 -4.48 -18.99
CA MET A 1 -26.93 -5.09 -18.56
C MET A 1 -25.91 -5.19 -19.69
N ALA A 2 -26.30 -5.58 -20.91
CA ALA A 2 -25.41 -5.61 -22.09
C ALA A 2 -24.60 -4.31 -22.36
N PRO A 3 -25.17 -3.09 -22.31
CA PRO A 3 -24.37 -1.87 -22.54
C PRO A 3 -23.34 -1.60 -21.42
N ALA A 4 -23.66 -1.92 -20.17
CA ALA A 4 -22.74 -1.74 -19.04
C ALA A 4 -21.58 -2.74 -19.09
N LEU A 5 -21.86 -4.00 -19.47
CA LEU A 5 -20.83 -5.02 -19.65
C LEU A 5 -19.89 -4.65 -20.81
N ALA A 6 -20.43 -4.27 -21.97
CA ALA A 6 -19.64 -3.86 -23.12
C ALA A 6 -18.70 -2.69 -22.78
N TRP A 7 -19.20 -1.71 -22.02
CA TRP A 7 -18.42 -0.56 -21.57
C TRP A 7 -17.27 -0.94 -20.63
N LEU A 8 -17.56 -1.75 -19.60
CA LEU A 8 -16.54 -2.23 -18.65
C LEU A 8 -15.49 -3.10 -19.36
N THR A 9 -15.91 -3.99 -20.25
CA THR A 9 -14.97 -4.82 -21.00
C THR A 9 -14.10 -3.97 -21.93
N ALA A 10 -14.69 -3.02 -22.65
CA ALA A 10 -13.92 -2.19 -23.58
C ALA A 10 -12.90 -1.33 -22.82
N LEU A 11 -13.29 -0.61 -21.78
CA LEU A 11 -12.37 0.30 -21.09
C LEU A 11 -11.39 -0.38 -20.14
N MET A 12 -11.69 -1.59 -19.64
CA MET A 12 -10.79 -2.31 -18.75
C MET A 12 -9.91 -3.31 -19.51
N VAL A 13 -10.49 -4.08 -20.43
CA VAL A 13 -9.76 -5.17 -21.13
C VAL A 13 -8.85 -4.60 -22.22
N VAL A 14 -9.28 -3.58 -22.97
CA VAL A 14 -8.46 -3.00 -24.05
C VAL A 14 -7.11 -2.45 -23.55
N PRO A 15 -7.03 -1.59 -22.50
CA PRO A 15 -5.74 -1.12 -22.02
C PRO A 15 -4.87 -2.25 -21.44
N CYS A 16 -5.46 -3.22 -20.75
CA CYS A 16 -4.72 -4.39 -20.27
C CYS A 16 -4.15 -5.23 -21.43
N ALA A 17 -4.93 -5.44 -22.48
CA ALA A 17 -4.50 -6.15 -23.67
C ALA A 17 -3.40 -5.37 -24.42
N LEU A 18 -3.49 -4.04 -24.48
CA LEU A 18 -2.44 -3.18 -25.03
C LEU A 18 -1.14 -3.30 -24.23
N VAL A 19 -1.19 -3.20 -22.89
CA VAL A 19 -0.01 -3.38 -22.04
C VAL A 19 0.61 -4.78 -22.23
N LEU A 20 -0.23 -5.81 -22.32
CA LEU A 20 0.23 -7.18 -22.56
C LEU A 20 0.88 -7.34 -23.94
N ALA A 21 0.31 -6.75 -24.99
CA ALA A 21 0.91 -6.74 -26.33
C ALA A 21 2.26 -5.98 -26.33
N LEU A 22 2.32 -4.84 -25.64
CA LEU A 22 3.55 -4.05 -25.48
C LEU A 22 4.65 -4.80 -24.73
N ALA A 23 4.30 -5.73 -23.83
CA ALA A 23 5.29 -6.56 -23.14
C ALA A 23 6.09 -7.48 -24.09
N PHE A 24 5.57 -7.78 -25.29
CA PHE A 24 6.26 -8.55 -26.32
C PHE A 24 7.10 -7.68 -27.28
N PHE A 25 7.06 -6.35 -27.15
CA PHE A 25 7.82 -5.43 -28.00
C PHE A 25 9.04 -4.87 -27.27
N ARG A 26 10.11 -4.56 -28.00
CA ARG A 26 11.32 -3.96 -27.42
C ARG A 26 11.10 -2.48 -27.10
N ARG A 27 11.67 -2.05 -25.98
CA ARG A 27 11.78 -0.63 -25.63
C ARG A 27 12.96 -0.03 -26.39
N GLY A 28 12.68 0.89 -27.29
CA GLY A 28 13.69 1.63 -28.05
C GLY A 28 14.54 2.51 -27.15
N ILE A 29 15.77 2.75 -27.57
CA ILE A 29 16.84 3.41 -26.79
C ILE A 29 16.45 4.85 -26.39
N TYR A 30 15.61 5.52 -27.18
CA TYR A 30 15.11 6.88 -26.93
C TYR A 30 13.70 6.93 -26.32
N GLY A 31 13.20 5.82 -25.78
CA GLY A 31 11.88 5.74 -25.15
C GLY A 31 10.71 5.48 -26.10
N GLY A 32 10.99 5.15 -27.37
CA GLY A 32 9.99 4.67 -28.33
C GLY A 32 9.70 3.17 -28.21
N ILE A 33 8.69 2.69 -28.93
CA ILE A 33 8.39 1.25 -29.06
C ILE A 33 9.00 0.78 -30.37
N GLU A 34 9.92 -0.18 -30.30
CA GLU A 34 10.36 -0.92 -31.47
C GLU A 34 9.44 -2.13 -31.63
N TYR A 35 8.70 -2.18 -32.75
CA TYR A 35 7.80 -3.29 -33.09
C TYR A 35 8.55 -4.56 -33.52
N SER A 36 9.59 -4.93 -32.77
CA SER A 36 10.27 -6.20 -32.87
C SER A 36 9.75 -7.12 -31.78
N PHE A 37 9.27 -8.30 -32.17
CA PHE A 37 8.79 -9.30 -31.22
C PHE A 37 9.97 -9.87 -30.43
N THR A 38 9.91 -9.79 -29.10
CA THR A 38 10.93 -10.31 -28.17
C THR A 38 10.29 -10.97 -26.96
N LEU A 39 10.97 -11.98 -26.41
CA LEU A 39 10.66 -12.56 -25.09
C LEU A 39 11.65 -12.11 -24.00
N GLU A 40 12.63 -11.29 -24.34
CA GLU A 40 13.69 -10.86 -23.40
C GLU A 40 13.12 -10.10 -22.20
N ASN A 41 12.03 -9.35 -22.38
CA ASN A 41 11.34 -8.64 -21.31
C ASN A 41 10.87 -9.59 -20.19
N PHE A 42 10.49 -10.82 -20.52
CA PHE A 42 10.11 -11.84 -19.54
C PHE A 42 11.34 -12.40 -18.81
N GLY A 43 12.49 -12.49 -19.49
CA GLY A 43 13.76 -12.85 -18.87
C GLY A 43 14.23 -11.83 -17.83
N LEU A 44 13.97 -10.54 -18.05
CA LEU A 44 14.28 -9.48 -17.08
C LEU A 44 13.54 -9.67 -15.74
N VAL A 45 12.35 -10.26 -15.75
CA VAL A 45 11.60 -10.54 -14.50
C VAL A 45 12.35 -11.54 -13.61
N LEU A 46 13.14 -12.44 -14.21
CA LEU A 46 13.96 -13.44 -13.52
C LEU A 46 15.33 -12.91 -13.10
N ASP A 47 15.70 -11.70 -13.49
CA ASP A 47 16.92 -11.06 -13.02
C ASP A 47 16.87 -10.93 -11.49
N PRO A 48 17.93 -11.35 -10.77
CA PRO A 48 18.03 -11.24 -9.32
C PRO A 48 17.67 -9.86 -8.76
N LEU A 49 17.95 -8.79 -9.50
CA LEU A 49 17.60 -7.43 -9.08
C LEU A 49 16.08 -7.22 -9.04
N TYR A 50 15.36 -7.58 -10.11
CA TYR A 50 13.90 -7.45 -10.15
C TYR A 50 13.24 -8.42 -9.18
N ALA A 51 13.70 -9.68 -9.13
CA ALA A 51 13.21 -10.68 -8.19
C ALA A 51 13.39 -10.23 -6.73
N GLY A 52 14.53 -9.61 -6.39
CA GLY A 52 14.79 -9.04 -5.06
C GLY A 52 13.80 -7.92 -4.69
N ILE A 53 13.49 -7.02 -5.63
CA ILE A 53 12.49 -5.96 -5.43
C ILE A 53 11.10 -6.58 -5.21
N PHE A 54 10.68 -7.53 -6.05
CA PHE A 54 9.40 -8.22 -5.90
C PHE A 54 9.28 -8.94 -4.56
N LEU A 55 10.34 -9.63 -4.12
CA LEU A 55 10.35 -10.32 -2.85
C LEU A 55 10.29 -9.35 -1.67
N ASN A 56 10.98 -8.21 -1.76
CA ASN A 56 10.91 -7.17 -0.73
C ASN A 56 9.50 -6.57 -0.63
N SER A 57 8.88 -6.24 -1.76
CA SER A 57 7.48 -5.77 -1.80
C SER A 57 6.50 -6.81 -1.25
N ALA A 58 6.68 -8.09 -1.62
CA ALA A 58 5.85 -9.19 -1.13
C ALA A 58 6.02 -9.40 0.38
N ARG A 59 7.25 -9.27 0.91
CA ARG A 59 7.54 -9.33 2.34
C ARG A 59 6.86 -8.19 3.08
N ILE A 60 7.03 -6.96 2.61
CA ILE A 60 6.40 -5.77 3.22
C ILE A 60 4.88 -5.90 3.23
N ALA A 61 4.28 -6.24 2.08
CA ALA A 61 2.84 -6.46 1.98
C ALA A 61 2.36 -7.59 2.90
N GLY A 62 3.06 -8.73 2.90
CA GLY A 62 2.73 -9.89 3.74
C GLY A 62 2.80 -9.58 5.24
N THR A 63 3.84 -8.86 5.68
CA THR A 63 3.95 -8.43 7.09
C THR A 63 2.83 -7.45 7.47
N ALA A 64 2.53 -6.46 6.61
CA ALA A 64 1.44 -5.53 6.83
C ALA A 64 0.08 -6.25 6.90
N THR A 65 -0.20 -7.18 5.99
CA THR A 65 -1.43 -7.99 6.00
C THR A 65 -1.53 -8.83 7.27
N LEU A 66 -0.45 -9.47 7.71
CA LEU A 66 -0.48 -10.28 8.93
C LEU A 66 -0.79 -9.42 10.16
N ILE A 67 -0.15 -8.25 10.29
CA ILE A 67 -0.41 -7.30 11.37
C ILE A 67 -1.87 -6.81 11.30
N ALA A 68 -2.35 -6.42 10.12
CA ALA A 68 -3.71 -5.95 9.91
C ALA A 68 -4.76 -7.02 10.26
N VAL A 69 -4.53 -8.29 9.90
CA VAL A 69 -5.41 -9.41 10.24
C VAL A 69 -5.43 -9.64 11.75
N VAL A 70 -4.28 -9.61 12.43
CA VAL A 70 -4.22 -9.81 13.88
C VAL A 70 -4.97 -8.70 14.62
N ILE A 71 -4.71 -7.44 14.26
CA ILE A 71 -5.37 -6.28 14.88
C ILE A 71 -6.86 -6.25 14.54
N GLY A 72 -7.20 -6.45 13.27
CA GLY A 72 -8.58 -6.44 12.78
C GLY A 72 -9.42 -7.55 13.37
N TYR A 73 -8.87 -8.77 13.47
CA TYR A 73 -9.56 -9.90 14.11
C TYR A 73 -9.74 -9.66 15.61
N ALA A 74 -8.70 -9.17 16.31
CA ALA A 74 -8.81 -8.84 17.73
C ALA A 74 -9.88 -7.75 17.99
N ALA A 75 -9.92 -6.71 17.15
CA ALA A 75 -10.94 -5.67 17.23
C ALA A 75 -12.34 -6.22 16.91
N ALA A 76 -12.51 -7.02 15.86
CA ALA A 76 -13.78 -7.64 15.51
C ALA A 76 -14.29 -8.57 16.63
N TYR A 77 -13.40 -9.35 17.23
CA TYR A 77 -13.73 -10.19 18.38
C TYR A 77 -14.15 -9.36 19.60
N ALA A 78 -13.43 -8.29 19.92
CA ALA A 78 -13.78 -7.38 21.01
C ALA A 78 -15.15 -6.72 20.80
N ILE A 79 -15.47 -6.33 19.55
CA ILE A 79 -16.78 -5.78 19.19
C ILE A 79 -17.87 -6.85 19.34
N ALA A 80 -17.64 -8.06 18.85
CA ALA A 80 -18.60 -9.16 18.93
C ALA A 80 -18.89 -9.57 20.39
N ALA A 81 -17.86 -9.55 21.26
CA ALA A 81 -17.99 -9.85 22.68
C ALA A 81 -18.60 -8.70 23.51
N ALA A 82 -18.67 -7.48 22.97
CA ALA A 82 -19.22 -6.33 23.67
C ALA A 82 -20.76 -6.37 23.79
N PRO A 83 -21.36 -5.67 24.78
CA PRO A 83 -22.81 -5.61 24.92
C PRO A 83 -23.48 -5.05 23.66
N ARG A 84 -24.59 -5.67 23.23
CA ARG A 84 -25.37 -5.32 22.01
C ARG A 84 -25.65 -3.83 21.82
N ARG A 85 -25.78 -3.07 22.91
CA ARG A 85 -26.01 -1.61 22.88
C ARG A 85 -24.79 -0.80 22.38
N TRP A 86 -23.57 -1.29 22.61
CA TRP A 86 -22.31 -0.60 22.27
C TRP A 86 -21.71 -1.08 20.95
N GLN A 87 -22.10 -2.25 20.45
CA GLN A 87 -21.69 -2.78 19.14
C GLN A 87 -21.79 -1.75 17.99
N PRO A 88 -22.92 -1.06 17.77
CA PRO A 88 -23.01 -0.08 16.69
C PRO A 88 -22.08 1.12 16.89
N VAL A 89 -21.79 1.50 18.14
CA VAL A 89 -20.86 2.61 18.44
C VAL A 89 -19.43 2.22 18.09
N PHE A 90 -18.98 1.02 18.46
CA PHE A 90 -17.64 0.55 18.09
C PHE A 90 -17.48 0.32 16.59
N LEU A 91 -18.51 -0.20 15.93
CA LEU A 91 -18.53 -0.31 14.46
C LEU A 91 -18.44 1.06 13.79
N PHE A 92 -19.15 2.07 14.33
CA PHE A 92 -19.05 3.44 13.83
C PHE A 92 -17.60 3.96 13.93
N PHE A 93 -16.94 3.81 15.08
CA PHE A 93 -15.53 4.20 15.24
C PHE A 93 -14.57 3.46 14.30
N ALA A 94 -14.82 2.17 14.04
CA ALA A 94 -14.01 1.38 13.10
C ALA A 94 -14.16 1.86 11.65
N VAL A 95 -15.35 2.35 11.27
CA VAL A 95 -15.64 2.82 9.91
C VAL A 95 -15.28 4.29 9.70
N LEU A 96 -15.22 5.11 10.76
CA LEU A 96 -14.80 6.52 10.68
C LEU A 96 -13.54 6.78 9.83
N PRO A 97 -12.42 6.05 9.99
CA PRO A 97 -11.22 6.32 9.18
C PRO A 97 -11.43 6.06 7.68
N PHE A 98 -12.37 5.20 7.30
CA PHE A 98 -12.71 4.93 5.89
C PHE A 98 -13.33 6.14 5.20
N TRP A 99 -14.00 7.01 5.95
CA TRP A 99 -14.60 8.24 5.42
C TRP A 99 -13.56 9.35 5.20
N SER A 100 -12.32 9.15 5.64
CA SER A 100 -11.22 10.09 5.43
C SER A 100 -10.54 9.90 4.07
N ASN A 101 -10.04 10.98 3.49
CA ASN A 101 -9.30 10.90 2.23
C ASN A 101 -7.91 10.25 2.46
N TYR A 102 -7.61 9.22 1.68
CA TYR A 102 -6.33 8.50 1.72
C TYR A 102 -5.10 9.42 1.67
N LEU A 103 -5.14 10.48 0.86
CA LEU A 103 -4.03 11.44 0.73
C LEU A 103 -3.82 12.23 2.03
N ILE A 104 -4.91 12.71 2.64
CA ILE A 104 -4.85 13.46 3.90
C ILE A 104 -4.24 12.58 4.99
N ARG A 105 -4.67 11.32 5.05
CA ARG A 105 -4.18 10.31 6.00
C ARG A 105 -2.69 10.02 5.83
N THR A 106 -2.24 9.92 4.58
CA THR A 106 -0.83 9.73 4.24
C THR A 106 0.01 10.96 4.63
N TYR A 107 -0.48 12.18 4.36
CA TYR A 107 0.21 13.40 4.78
C TYR A 107 0.28 13.56 6.29
N ALA A 108 -0.78 13.19 7.01
CA ALA A 108 -0.77 13.18 8.47
C ALA A 108 0.35 12.27 9.00
N TRP A 109 0.49 11.05 8.47
CA TRP A 109 1.60 10.16 8.83
C TRP A 109 2.97 10.72 8.45
N ILE A 110 3.11 11.36 7.30
CA ILE A 110 4.37 12.01 6.89
C ILE A 110 4.75 13.09 7.91
N VAL A 111 3.82 13.95 8.31
CA VAL A 111 4.06 15.00 9.31
C VAL A 111 4.40 14.40 10.67
N LEU A 112 3.71 13.32 11.06
CA LEU A 112 3.83 12.69 12.37
C LEU A 112 5.16 11.92 12.52
N LEU A 113 5.62 11.25 11.46
CA LEU A 113 6.89 10.50 11.36
C LEU A 113 8.07 11.36 10.89
N ASN A 114 7.84 12.64 10.59
CA ASN A 114 8.90 13.56 10.20
C ASN A 114 9.95 13.69 11.32
N ARG A 115 11.17 14.09 10.96
CA ARG A 115 12.26 14.34 11.92
C ARG A 115 11.89 15.37 12.99
N GLU A 116 11.03 16.33 12.69
CA GLU A 116 10.48 17.30 13.66
C GLU A 116 9.02 17.02 14.05
N GLY A 117 8.50 15.86 13.67
CA GLY A 117 7.12 15.46 13.91
C GLY A 117 6.79 15.20 15.37
N LEU A 118 5.50 15.00 15.63
CA LEU A 118 4.95 14.77 16.98
C LEU A 118 5.61 13.57 17.69
N ILE A 119 5.92 12.48 16.98
CA ILE A 119 6.59 11.31 17.58
C ILE A 119 7.96 11.70 18.14
N THR A 120 8.77 12.43 17.36
CA THR A 120 10.09 12.87 17.79
C THR A 120 10.00 13.83 18.98
N GLN A 121 9.03 14.74 18.99
CA GLN A 121 8.81 15.67 20.10
C GLN A 121 8.43 14.93 21.39
N LEU A 122 7.57 13.91 21.30
CA LEU A 122 7.23 13.04 22.43
C LEU A 122 8.44 12.26 22.93
N LEU A 123 9.26 11.69 22.03
CA LEU A 123 10.52 11.01 22.39
C LEU A 123 11.48 11.93 23.16
N ARG A 124 11.64 13.18 22.70
CA ARG A 124 12.45 14.20 23.40
C ARG A 124 11.87 14.53 24.77
N TRP A 125 10.54 14.63 24.89
CA TRP A 125 9.87 14.88 26.17
C TRP A 125 10.09 13.75 27.18
N PHE A 126 10.11 12.49 26.74
CA PHE A 126 10.46 11.32 27.56
C PHE A 126 11.97 11.18 27.86
N GLY A 127 12.79 12.17 27.48
CA GLY A 127 14.22 12.23 27.83
C GLY A 127 15.17 11.63 26.80
N TYR A 128 14.70 11.30 25.58
CA TYR A 128 15.60 10.86 24.50
C TYR A 128 16.33 12.06 23.88
N THR A 129 17.63 12.16 24.14
CA THR A 129 18.50 13.29 23.72
C THR A 129 19.39 13.00 22.51
N GLY A 130 19.23 11.84 21.86
CA GLY A 130 19.96 11.50 20.64
C GLY A 130 19.44 12.22 19.39
N GLU A 131 20.17 12.11 18.27
CA GLU A 131 19.63 12.50 16.97
C GLU A 131 18.39 11.64 16.66
N PRO A 132 17.23 12.24 16.34
CA PRO A 132 16.06 11.48 15.96
C PRO A 132 16.38 10.67 14.70
N PRO A 133 16.30 9.34 14.74
CA PRO A 133 16.48 8.55 13.53
C PRO A 133 15.43 8.98 12.52
N SER A 134 15.81 9.05 11.24
CA SER A 134 14.89 9.29 10.14
C SER A 134 13.87 8.15 10.09
N MET A 135 12.74 8.28 10.78
CA MET A 135 11.67 7.27 10.74
C MET A 135 10.93 7.33 9.40
N LEU A 136 10.74 8.54 8.88
CA LEU A 136 10.26 8.75 7.52
C LEU A 136 11.22 8.11 6.52
N TYR A 137 10.67 7.39 5.54
CA TYR A 137 11.39 6.59 4.51
C TYR A 137 11.99 5.26 4.98
N THR A 138 11.63 4.77 6.17
CA THR A 138 11.97 3.41 6.61
C THR A 138 10.91 2.39 6.24
N GLU A 139 11.29 1.12 6.15
CA GLU A 139 10.36 0.01 5.94
C GLU A 139 9.27 -0.03 7.02
N GLY A 140 9.61 0.28 8.28
CA GLY A 140 8.65 0.36 9.38
C GLY A 140 7.58 1.44 9.19
N ALA A 141 7.97 2.62 8.69
CA ALA A 141 7.01 3.68 8.34
C ALA A 141 6.09 3.26 7.19
N VAL A 142 6.62 2.55 6.19
CA VAL A 142 5.81 2.01 5.08
C VAL A 142 4.82 0.96 5.60
N ILE A 143 5.26 0.02 6.43
CA ILE A 143 4.37 -1.01 7.02
C ILE A 143 3.28 -0.37 7.87
N ALA A 144 3.62 0.58 8.76
CA ALA A 144 2.64 1.28 9.58
C ALA A 144 1.63 2.07 8.72
N GLY A 145 2.12 2.75 7.68
CA GLY A 145 1.28 3.43 6.72
C GLY A 145 0.35 2.47 5.97
N LEU A 146 0.82 1.29 5.58
CA LEU A 146 0.01 0.27 4.90
C LEU A 146 -1.07 -0.30 5.83
N VAL A 147 -0.71 -0.71 7.05
CA VAL A 147 -1.63 -1.28 8.06
C VAL A 147 -2.75 -0.32 8.42
N TYR A 148 -2.47 0.99 8.45
CA TYR A 148 -3.50 1.98 8.75
C TYR A 148 -4.32 2.37 7.52
N ASN A 149 -3.71 2.30 6.33
CA ASN A 149 -4.38 2.74 5.12
C ASN A 149 -5.32 1.69 4.51
N TYR A 150 -4.99 0.41 4.66
CA TYR A 150 -5.69 -0.74 4.09
C TYR A 150 -6.23 -1.64 5.20
#